data_AF-A0A5E4ILL6-F1
#
_entry.id   AF-A0A5E4ILL6-F1
#
_cell.length_a   1.000
_cell.length_b   1.000
_cell.length_c   1.000
_cell.angle_alpha   90.00
_cell.angle_beta   90.00
_cell.angle_gamma   90.00
#
_symmetry.space_group_name_H-M   'P 1'
#
loop_
_entity.id
_entity.type
_entity.pdbx_description
1 polymer ?
#
loop_
_entity_poly.entity_id
_entity_poly.type
_entity_poly.pdbx_seq_one_letter_code
_entity_poly.pdbx_strand_id
1 'polypeptide(L)'
;MYEDIGKLIGEGFSIWRRNLNLCVPFLLAVVFSLLAIGPLVAVVAVLFGSMQNLESITSPEEFISRFGAVLPDLAAAFLVFILVVYLINSYFTAGGIAMAEQAVAEGKTSTQVMWSAGKRHFRDMFVASILMGLIMLAGLIFLLPGFLSLPLGELKNIQAHPNAIGLLALGAIFLILYMLAMSLVLATVPYALVVDVLGPIGAVKSSINFFNYNKFDVFIYG
;
A
#
# COMPACT_ATOMS: atom_id res chain seq x y z
N MET A 1 14.70 -0.70 -31.01
CA MET A 1 14.91 0.75 -31.20
C MET A 1 14.68 1.36 -29.84
N TYR A 2 15.73 1.59 -29.05
CA TYR A 2 15.59 2.16 -27.72
C TYR A 2 15.26 3.64 -27.89
N GLU A 3 14.06 4.07 -27.50
CA GLU A 3 13.83 5.50 -27.32
C GLU A 3 14.74 5.99 -26.19
N ASP A 4 15.39 7.13 -26.41
CA ASP A 4 16.12 7.83 -25.36
C ASP A 4 15.14 8.09 -24.21
N ILE A 5 15.50 7.70 -22.99
CA ILE A 5 14.68 7.91 -21.78
C ILE A 5 14.29 9.39 -21.66
N GLY A 6 15.19 10.31 -22.06
CA GLY A 6 14.90 11.74 -22.09
C GLY A 6 13.77 12.11 -23.06
N LYS A 7 13.69 11.44 -24.21
CA LYS A 7 12.61 11.62 -25.19
C LYS A 7 11.28 11.08 -24.63
N LEU A 8 11.30 9.88 -24.05
CA LEU A 8 10.12 9.25 -23.45
C LEU A 8 9.54 10.12 -22.31
N ILE A 9 10.40 10.60 -21.40
CA ILE A 9 9.99 11.49 -20.30
C ILE A 9 9.47 12.82 -20.86
N GLY A 10 10.13 13.39 -21.88
CA GLY A 10 9.70 14.62 -22.52
C GLY A 10 8.32 14.52 -23.16
N GLU A 11 8.05 13.41 -23.86
CA GLU A 11 6.74 13.12 -24.45
C GLU A 11 5.67 12.91 -23.38
N GLY A 12 5.96 12.12 -22.34
CA GLY A 12 5.07 11.94 -21.19
C GLY A 12 4.69 13.25 -20.50
N PHE A 13 5.67 14.14 -20.30
CA PHE A 13 5.43 15.46 -19.71
C PHE A 13 4.60 16.38 -20.62
N SER A 14 4.82 16.31 -21.94
CA SER A 14 4.02 17.04 -22.92
C SER A 14 2.55 16.58 -22.92
N ILE A 15 2.32 15.27 -22.88
CA ILE A 15 0.98 14.68 -22.77
C ILE A 15 0.30 15.12 -21.47
N TRP A 16 1.02 15.06 -20.34
CA TRP A 16 0.50 15.48 -19.04
C TRP A 16 0.10 16.96 -19.03
N ARG A 17 0.95 17.85 -19.56
CA ARG A 17 0.66 19.29 -19.60
C ARG A 17 -0.58 19.62 -20.43
N ARG A 18 -0.82 18.86 -21.50
CA ARG A 18 -2.02 19.00 -22.34
C ARG A 18 -3.28 18.39 -21.70
N ASN A 19 -3.12 17.57 -20.67
CA ASN A 19 -4.17 16.79 -20.02
C ASN A 19 -4.08 16.90 -18.50
N LEU A 20 -4.20 18.11 -17.94
CA LEU A 20 -4.13 18.34 -16.49
C LEU A 20 -5.20 17.57 -15.69
N ASN A 21 -6.27 17.13 -16.36
CA ASN A 21 -7.27 16.25 -15.76
C ASN A 21 -6.72 14.86 -15.37
N LEU A 22 -5.53 14.45 -15.83
CA LEU A 22 -4.81 13.27 -15.35
C LEU A 22 -4.52 13.32 -13.84
N CYS A 23 -4.51 14.51 -13.24
CA CYS A 23 -4.36 14.67 -11.79
C CYS A 23 -5.65 14.40 -11.00
N VAL A 24 -6.82 14.49 -11.64
CA VAL A 24 -8.13 14.39 -10.96
C VAL A 24 -8.31 13.08 -10.19
N PRO A 25 -7.98 11.89 -10.72
CA PRO A 25 -8.13 10.64 -9.97
C PRO A 25 -7.35 10.67 -8.65
N PHE A 26 -6.11 11.15 -8.66
CA PHE A 26 -5.27 11.20 -7.47
C PHE A 26 -5.75 12.25 -6.45
N LEU A 27 -6.20 13.41 -6.91
CA LEU A 27 -6.80 14.42 -6.03
C LEU A 27 -8.06 13.89 -5.36
N LEU A 28 -8.92 13.21 -6.11
CA LEU A 28 -10.12 12.59 -5.56
C LEU A 28 -9.76 11.46 -4.60
N ALA A 29 -8.77 10.61 -4.92
CA ALA A 29 -8.30 9.57 -4.00
C ALA A 29 -7.88 10.14 -2.64
N VAL A 30 -7.14 11.25 -2.64
CA VAL A 30 -6.76 11.96 -1.41
C VAL A 30 -7.98 12.51 -0.68
N VAL A 31 -8.87 13.24 -1.37
CA VAL A 31 -10.07 13.83 -0.76
C VAL A 31 -10.96 12.75 -0.13
N PHE A 32 -11.27 11.68 -0.87
CA PHE A 32 -12.09 10.58 -0.36
C PHE A 32 -11.40 9.81 0.78
N SER A 33 -10.07 9.65 0.73
CA SER A 33 -9.33 9.05 1.84
C SER A 33 -9.37 9.92 3.10
N LEU A 34 -9.31 11.24 2.97
CA LEU A 34 -9.47 12.17 4.10
C LEU A 34 -10.89 12.13 4.66
N LEU A 35 -11.91 12.04 3.81
CA LEU A 35 -13.30 11.90 4.26
C LEU A 35 -13.51 10.61 5.05
N ALA A 36 -12.77 9.54 4.74
CA ALA A 36 -12.82 8.28 5.50
C ALA A 36 -12.26 8.39 6.93
N ILE A 37 -11.50 9.44 7.25
CA ILE A 37 -10.97 9.67 8.61
C ILE A 37 -12.10 10.02 9.59
N GLY A 38 -13.13 10.74 9.14
CA GLY A 38 -14.25 11.15 10.00
C GLY A 38 -14.93 9.98 10.71
N PRO A 39 -15.39 8.95 9.98
CA PRO A 39 -15.93 7.72 10.57
C PRO A 39 -14.95 7.02 11.52
N LEU A 40 -13.66 6.95 11.18
CA LEU A 40 -12.64 6.34 12.05
C LEU A 40 -12.54 7.10 13.38
N VAL A 41 -12.43 8.43 13.33
CA VAL A 41 -12.37 9.29 14.53
C VAL A 41 -13.62 9.12 15.38
N ALA A 42 -14.80 9.03 14.77
CA ALA A 42 -16.04 8.80 15.50
C ALA A 42 -16.05 7.44 16.22
N VAL A 43 -15.64 6.36 15.54
CA VAL A 43 -15.54 5.02 16.14
C VAL A 43 -14.52 5.03 17.29
N VAL A 44 -13.34 5.61 17.07
CA VAL A 44 -12.32 5.74 18.12
C VAL A 44 -12.86 6.54 19.31
N ALA A 45 -13.52 7.68 19.08
CA ALA A 45 -14.10 8.47 20.15
C ALA A 45 -15.16 7.70 20.97
N VAL A 46 -15.99 6.89 20.32
CA VAL A 46 -16.97 6.03 21.01
C VAL A 46 -16.27 4.94 21.83
N LEU A 47 -15.27 4.27 21.27
CA LEU A 47 -14.51 3.23 21.96
C LEU A 47 -13.77 3.80 23.18
N PHE A 48 -13.12 4.95 23.04
CA PHE A 48 -12.48 5.64 24.17
C PHE A 48 -13.49 6.18 25.19
N GLY A 49 -14.63 6.71 24.74
CA GLY A 49 -15.72 7.16 25.61
C GLY A 49 -16.38 6.03 26.40
N SER A 50 -16.34 4.80 25.86
CA SER A 50 -16.82 3.60 26.55
C SER A 50 -15.91 3.16 27.71
N MET A 51 -14.66 3.63 27.77
CA MET A 51 -13.80 3.49 28.94
C MET A 51 -14.31 4.42 30.04
N GLN A 52 -15.28 3.94 30.83
CA GLN A 52 -15.90 4.69 31.92
C GLN A 52 -14.83 5.25 32.88
N ASN A 53 -14.92 6.54 33.20
CA ASN A 53 -14.05 7.27 34.13
C ASN A 53 -12.55 7.18 33.79
N LEU A 54 -12.13 7.70 32.63
CA LEU A 54 -10.71 7.94 32.34
C LEU A 54 -10.01 8.73 33.46
N GLU A 55 -10.73 9.62 34.14
CA GLU A 55 -10.27 10.39 35.30
C GLU A 55 -10.03 9.55 36.57
N SER A 56 -10.63 8.36 36.67
CA SER A 56 -10.41 7.45 37.81
C SER A 56 -9.19 6.55 37.63
N ILE A 57 -8.54 6.58 36.47
CA ILE A 57 -7.34 5.80 36.20
C ILE A 57 -6.19 6.44 36.98
N THR A 58 -5.86 5.85 38.11
CA THR A 58 -4.83 6.37 39.03
C THR A 58 -3.51 5.61 38.93
N SER A 59 -3.50 4.47 38.23
CA SER A 59 -2.33 3.59 38.08
C SER A 59 -2.08 3.20 36.61
N PRO A 60 -0.80 3.04 36.21
CA PRO A 60 -0.44 2.51 34.90
C PRO A 60 -1.01 1.11 34.62
N GLU A 61 -1.12 0.25 35.64
CA GLU A 61 -1.64 -1.11 35.49
C GLU A 61 -3.13 -1.10 35.11
N GLU A 62 -3.91 -0.22 35.74
CA GLU A 62 -5.33 -0.06 35.45
C GLU A 62 -5.56 0.48 34.02
N PHE A 63 -4.71 1.41 33.58
CA PHE A 63 -4.72 1.90 32.20
C PHE A 63 -4.48 0.76 31.20
N ILE A 64 -3.43 -0.04 31.42
CA ILE A 64 -3.06 -1.16 30.53
C ILE A 64 -4.20 -2.17 30.44
N SER A 65 -4.83 -2.50 31.57
CA SER A 65 -5.95 -3.45 31.60
C SER A 65 -7.15 -2.94 30.80
N ARG A 66 -7.57 -1.70 31.04
CA ARG A 66 -8.73 -1.08 30.35
C ARG A 66 -8.47 -0.86 28.87
N PHE A 67 -7.28 -0.38 28.51
CA PHE A 67 -6.87 -0.20 27.12
C PHE A 67 -6.77 -1.55 26.39
N GLY A 68 -6.22 -2.58 27.05
CA GLY A 68 -6.13 -3.93 26.52
C GLY A 68 -7.49 -4.54 26.16
N ALA A 69 -8.55 -4.18 26.89
CA ALA A 69 -9.92 -4.62 26.60
C ALA A 69 -10.50 -4.00 25.31
N VAL A 70 -10.10 -2.77 24.97
CA VAL A 70 -10.59 -2.02 23.79
C VAL A 70 -9.66 -2.23 22.56
N LEU A 71 -8.45 -2.74 22.78
CA LEU A 71 -7.45 -2.95 21.74
C LEU A 71 -7.95 -3.82 20.56
N PRO A 72 -8.69 -4.93 20.74
CA PRO A 72 -9.21 -5.72 19.62
C PRO A 72 -10.18 -4.93 18.73
N ASP A 73 -11.07 -4.14 19.34
CA ASP A 73 -12.05 -3.31 18.61
C ASP A 73 -11.35 -2.18 17.87
N LEU A 74 -10.33 -1.56 18.47
CA LEU A 74 -9.48 -0.57 17.80
C LEU A 74 -8.72 -1.17 16.61
N ALA A 75 -8.16 -2.37 16.78
CA ALA A 75 -7.47 -3.08 15.70
C ALA A 75 -8.42 -3.41 14.55
N ALA A 76 -9.64 -3.87 14.87
CA ALA A 76 -10.67 -4.13 13.87
C ALA A 76 -11.11 -2.84 13.14
N ALA A 77 -11.35 -1.75 13.87
CA ALA A 77 -11.70 -0.46 13.29
C ALA A 77 -10.61 0.06 12.34
N PHE A 78 -9.34 -0.05 12.76
CA PHE A 78 -8.20 0.35 11.94
C PHE A 78 -8.05 -0.53 10.70
N LEU A 79 -8.26 -1.84 10.82
CA LEU A 79 -8.25 -2.77 9.69
C LEU A 79 -9.34 -2.41 8.67
N VAL A 80 -10.57 -2.16 9.12
CA VAL A 80 -11.68 -1.72 8.26
C VAL A 80 -11.32 -0.41 7.58
N PHE A 81 -10.75 0.55 8.30
CA PHE A 81 -10.29 1.82 7.73
C PHE A 81 -9.24 1.62 6.63
N ILE A 82 -8.21 0.78 6.85
CA ILE A 82 -7.21 0.45 5.83
C ILE A 82 -7.89 -0.13 4.59
N LEU A 83 -8.84 -1.06 4.76
CA LEU A 83 -9.56 -1.67 3.64
C LEU A 83 -10.39 -0.64 2.86
N VAL A 84 -11.05 0.30 3.54
CA VAL A 84 -11.77 1.40 2.89
C VAL A 84 -10.83 2.29 2.08
N VAL A 85 -9.68 2.67 2.66
CA VAL A 85 -8.66 3.45 1.96
C VAL A 85 -8.13 2.70 0.74
N TYR A 86 -7.88 1.40 0.85
CA TYR A 86 -7.44 0.56 -0.28
C TYR A 86 -8.51 0.48 -1.37
N LEU A 87 -9.79 0.39 -0.99
CA LEU A 87 -10.91 0.37 -1.94
C LEU A 87 -11.01 1.68 -2.72
N ILE A 88 -10.91 2.82 -2.01
CA ILE A 88 -10.89 4.16 -2.61
C ILE A 88 -9.73 4.29 -3.59
N ASN A 89 -8.50 3.97 -3.15
CA ASN A 89 -7.32 4.04 -3.99
C ASN A 89 -7.43 3.12 -5.21
N SER A 90 -7.98 1.92 -5.05
CA SER A 90 -8.14 0.97 -6.16
C SER A 90 -9.05 1.52 -7.26
N TYR A 91 -10.14 2.20 -6.89
CA TYR A 91 -11.04 2.83 -7.84
C TYR A 91 -10.33 3.93 -8.65
N PHE A 92 -9.65 4.84 -7.95
CA PHE A 92 -9.03 6.01 -8.58
C PHE A 92 -7.73 5.69 -9.31
N THR A 93 -6.91 4.75 -8.82
CA THR A 93 -5.71 4.26 -9.51
C THR A 93 -6.09 3.59 -10.83
N ALA A 94 -7.13 2.74 -10.83
CA ALA A 94 -7.61 2.14 -12.08
C ALA A 94 -8.09 3.20 -13.08
N GLY A 95 -8.83 4.22 -12.59
CA GLY A 95 -9.25 5.36 -13.41
C GLY A 95 -8.08 6.16 -13.97
N GLY A 96 -7.05 6.46 -13.16
CA GLY A 96 -5.87 7.20 -13.58
C GLY A 96 -5.02 6.47 -14.61
N ILE A 97 -4.88 5.15 -14.48
CA ILE A 97 -4.14 4.34 -15.46
C ILE A 97 -4.87 4.33 -16.81
N ALA A 98 -6.19 4.14 -16.82
CA ALA A 98 -6.97 4.18 -18.06
C ALA A 98 -6.96 5.56 -18.73
N MET A 99 -6.99 6.64 -17.94
CA MET A 99 -6.82 7.99 -18.49
C MET A 99 -5.43 8.19 -19.10
N ALA A 100 -4.38 7.68 -18.46
CA ALA A 100 -3.03 7.76 -18.98
C ALA A 100 -2.86 6.96 -20.28
N GLU A 101 -3.40 5.73 -20.33
CA GLU A 101 -3.44 4.90 -21.54
C GLU A 101 -4.14 5.64 -22.70
N GLN A 102 -5.33 6.19 -22.45
CA GLN A 102 -6.06 6.96 -23.45
C GLN A 102 -5.29 8.22 -23.89
N ALA A 103 -4.69 8.95 -22.95
CA ALA A 103 -3.93 10.16 -23.27
C ALA A 103 -2.71 9.86 -24.16
N VAL A 104 -2.07 8.71 -23.97
CA VAL A 104 -0.98 8.24 -24.84
C VAL A 104 -1.49 7.85 -26.22
N ALA A 105 -2.63 7.14 -26.30
CA ALA A 105 -3.17 6.68 -27.58
C ALA A 105 -3.81 7.80 -28.43
N GLU A 106 -4.55 8.73 -27.80
CA GLU A 106 -5.36 9.73 -28.48
C GLU A 106 -4.84 11.18 -28.33
N GLY A 107 -3.80 11.38 -27.50
CA GLY A 107 -3.29 12.71 -27.15
C GLY A 107 -4.20 13.52 -26.22
N LYS A 108 -5.36 12.97 -25.83
CA LYS A 108 -6.35 13.60 -24.95
C LYS A 108 -7.03 12.57 -24.04
N THR A 109 -7.56 13.00 -22.90
CA THR A 109 -8.37 12.16 -22.02
C THR A 109 -9.49 12.94 -21.33
N SER A 110 -10.42 12.26 -20.68
CA SER A 110 -11.55 12.86 -19.97
C SER A 110 -11.83 12.18 -18.63
N THR A 111 -12.51 12.88 -17.73
CA THR A 111 -12.94 12.34 -16.43
C THR A 111 -14.00 11.25 -16.58
N GLN A 112 -14.69 11.16 -17.72
CA GLN A 112 -15.63 10.07 -17.99
C GLN A 112 -14.90 8.71 -18.05
N VAL A 113 -13.68 8.69 -18.60
CA VAL A 113 -12.85 7.48 -18.65
C VAL A 113 -12.42 7.03 -17.26
N MET A 114 -12.11 7.97 -16.37
CA MET A 114 -11.84 7.66 -14.96
C MET A 114 -13.01 6.90 -14.31
N TRP A 115 -14.23 7.41 -14.45
CA TRP A 115 -15.41 6.82 -13.82
C TRP A 115 -15.77 5.45 -14.41
N SER A 116 -15.66 5.29 -15.73
CA SER A 116 -15.94 4.01 -16.39
C SER A 116 -14.90 2.95 -16.03
N ALA A 117 -13.61 3.29 -16.09
CA ALA A 117 -12.52 2.38 -15.75
C ALA A 117 -12.48 2.05 -14.26
N GLY A 118 -12.68 3.02 -13.38
CA GLY A 118 -12.81 2.80 -11.95
C GLY A 118 -13.93 1.80 -11.66
N LYS A 119 -15.13 2.00 -12.23
CA LYS A 119 -16.26 1.05 -12.03
C LYS A 119 -15.97 -0.34 -12.61
N ARG A 120 -15.25 -0.42 -13.73
CA ARG A 120 -14.93 -1.68 -14.41
C ARG A 120 -13.88 -2.50 -13.65
N HIS A 121 -12.82 -1.86 -13.17
CA HIS A 121 -11.63 -2.54 -12.66
C HIS A 121 -11.43 -2.45 -11.14
N PHE A 122 -12.22 -1.66 -10.39
CA PHE A 122 -11.93 -1.43 -8.97
C PHE A 122 -11.88 -2.72 -8.13
N ARG A 123 -12.72 -3.72 -8.43
CA ARG A 123 -12.76 -4.98 -7.66
C ARG A 123 -11.46 -5.75 -7.83
N ASP A 124 -11.04 -5.91 -9.07
CA ASP A 124 -9.81 -6.61 -9.39
C ASP A 124 -8.61 -5.82 -8.85
N MET A 125 -8.60 -4.50 -9.01
CA MET A 125 -7.56 -3.63 -8.45
C MET A 125 -7.49 -3.71 -6.92
N PHE A 126 -8.64 -3.80 -6.24
CA PHE A 126 -8.73 -3.94 -4.79
C PHE A 126 -8.15 -5.28 -4.32
N VAL A 127 -8.55 -6.39 -4.94
CA VAL A 127 -8.00 -7.71 -4.62
C VAL A 127 -6.50 -7.75 -4.95
N ALA A 128 -6.07 -7.20 -6.08
CA ALA A 128 -4.66 -7.11 -6.43
C ALA A 128 -3.87 -6.29 -5.40
N SER A 129 -4.42 -5.17 -4.93
CA SER A 129 -3.80 -4.33 -3.90
C SER A 129 -3.67 -5.07 -2.56
N ILE A 130 -4.68 -5.85 -2.16
CA ILE A 130 -4.58 -6.73 -0.99
C ILE A 130 -3.50 -7.78 -1.19
N LEU A 131 -3.47 -8.46 -2.35
CA LEU A 131 -2.47 -9.49 -2.64
C LEU A 131 -1.05 -8.91 -2.61
N MET A 132 -0.83 -7.74 -3.23
CA MET A 132 0.44 -7.03 -3.16
C MET A 132 0.80 -6.66 -1.72
N GLY A 133 -0.16 -6.16 -0.93
CA GLY A 133 0.03 -5.86 0.49
C GLY A 133 0.44 -7.10 1.30
N LEU A 134 -0.20 -8.25 1.07
CA LEU A 134 0.14 -9.52 1.72
C LEU A 134 1.53 -10.01 1.31
N ILE A 135 1.90 -9.88 0.04
CA ILE A 135 3.25 -10.19 -0.44
C ILE A 135 4.28 -9.29 0.24
N MET A 136 4.01 -7.99 0.37
CA MET A 136 4.88 -7.06 1.09
C MET A 136 5.00 -7.43 2.58
N LEU A 137 3.88 -7.82 3.21
CA LEU A 137 3.84 -8.24 4.62
C LEU A 137 4.63 -9.54 4.87
N ALA A 138 4.71 -10.44 3.89
CA ALA A 138 5.48 -11.68 4.01
C ALA A 138 6.97 -11.44 4.33
N GLY A 139 7.50 -10.26 3.98
CA GLY A 139 8.87 -9.86 4.34
C GLY A 139 9.12 -9.77 5.86
N LEU A 140 8.07 -9.62 6.69
CA LEU A 140 8.21 -9.62 8.14
C LEU A 140 8.83 -10.92 8.69
N ILE A 141 8.83 -12.00 7.90
CA ILE A 141 9.51 -13.25 8.24
C ILE A 141 11.00 -13.05 8.56
N PHE A 142 11.66 -12.05 7.96
CA PHE A 142 13.06 -11.76 8.22
C PHE A 142 13.33 -11.25 9.63
N LEU A 143 12.31 -10.73 10.33
CA LEU A 143 12.44 -10.31 11.73
C LEU A 143 12.27 -11.47 12.71
N LEU A 144 11.67 -12.60 12.29
CA LEU A 144 11.36 -13.73 13.17
C LEU A 144 12.59 -14.28 13.92
N PRO A 145 13.77 -14.48 13.30
CA PRO A 145 14.94 -15.00 14.03
C PRO A 145 15.31 -14.12 15.24
N GLY A 146 15.21 -12.80 15.10
CA GLY A 146 15.47 -11.86 16.18
C GLY A 146 14.45 -11.98 17.31
N PHE A 147 13.15 -12.05 16.99
CA PHE A 147 12.12 -12.26 18.00
C PHE A 147 12.21 -13.61 18.70
N LEU A 148 12.52 -14.69 17.96
CA LEU A 148 12.64 -16.04 18.52
C LEU A 148 13.88 -16.20 19.40
N SER A 149 14.89 -15.34 19.24
CA SER A 149 16.06 -15.31 20.11
C SER A 149 15.82 -14.60 21.45
N LEU A 150 14.66 -13.96 21.64
CA LEU A 150 14.27 -13.32 22.90
C LEU A 150 13.42 -14.27 23.75
N PRO A 151 13.70 -14.39 25.06
CA PRO A 151 12.78 -15.01 26.00
C PRO A 151 11.43 -14.29 26.02
N LEU A 152 10.34 -15.06 26.13
CA LEU A 152 8.98 -14.53 26.23
C LEU A 152 8.87 -13.52 27.38
N GLY A 153 8.40 -12.31 27.07
CA GLY A 153 8.21 -11.24 28.06
C GLY A 153 9.42 -10.33 28.28
N GLU A 154 10.59 -10.63 27.68
CA GLU A 154 11.81 -9.83 27.86
C GLU A 154 12.01 -8.73 26.81
N LEU A 155 10.98 -8.40 26.04
CA LEU A 155 11.04 -7.33 25.03
C LEU A 155 11.44 -5.97 25.64
N LYS A 156 11.06 -5.73 26.90
CA LYS A 156 11.42 -4.53 27.67
C LYS A 156 12.91 -4.48 28.05
N ASN A 157 13.56 -5.64 28.15
CA ASN A 157 14.97 -5.79 28.53
C ASN A 157 15.83 -6.22 27.33
N ILE A 158 15.43 -5.87 26.11
CA ILE A 158 16.13 -6.27 24.87
C ILE A 158 17.61 -5.88 24.86
N GLN A 159 17.99 -4.83 25.59
CA GLN A 159 19.37 -4.37 25.76
C GLN A 159 20.27 -5.44 26.42
N ALA A 160 19.70 -6.34 27.23
CA ALA A 160 20.41 -7.46 27.83
C ALA A 160 20.70 -8.60 26.84
N HIS A 161 20.12 -8.55 25.63
CA HIS A 161 20.20 -9.60 24.61
C HIS A 161 20.83 -9.05 23.32
N PRO A 162 22.16 -8.81 23.30
CA PRO A 162 22.84 -8.22 22.14
C PRO A 162 22.69 -9.06 20.86
N ASN A 163 22.59 -10.39 20.99
CA ASN A 163 22.35 -11.30 19.88
C ASN A 163 21.00 -11.04 19.21
N ALA A 164 19.94 -10.82 20.00
CA ALA A 164 18.62 -10.53 19.47
C ALA A 164 18.57 -9.19 18.74
N ILE A 165 19.24 -8.17 19.28
CA ILE A 165 19.37 -6.87 18.63
C ILE A 165 20.09 -7.02 17.28
N GLY A 166 21.20 -7.76 17.23
CA GLY A 166 21.93 -8.01 15.99
C GLY A 166 21.10 -8.72 14.94
N LEU A 167 20.34 -9.74 15.33
CA LEU A 167 19.44 -10.48 14.43
C LEU A 167 18.25 -9.63 13.96
N LEU A 168 17.66 -8.80 14.82
CA LEU A 168 16.60 -7.87 14.43
C LEU A 168 17.12 -6.79 13.47
N ALA A 169 18.34 -6.27 13.69
CA ALA A 169 18.96 -5.31 12.81
C ALA A 169 19.22 -5.90 11.42
N LEU A 170 19.79 -7.12 11.35
CA LEU A 170 19.97 -7.84 10.09
C LEU A 170 18.64 -8.16 9.42
N GLY A 171 17.65 -8.62 10.19
CA GLY A 171 16.30 -8.88 9.70
C GLY A 171 15.65 -7.63 9.12
N ALA A 172 15.84 -6.46 9.75
CA ALA A 172 15.34 -5.18 9.26
C ALA A 172 16.01 -4.76 7.93
N ILE A 173 17.32 -4.99 7.79
CA ILE A 173 18.03 -4.75 6.51
C ILE A 173 17.44 -5.64 5.42
N PHE A 174 17.26 -6.94 5.67
CA PHE A 174 16.65 -7.85 4.69
C PHE A 174 15.20 -7.49 4.37
N LEU A 175 14.42 -7.06 5.36
CA LEU A 175 13.07 -6.57 5.15
C LEU A 175 13.06 -5.34 4.23
N ILE A 176 13.96 -4.37 4.43
CA ILE A 176 14.07 -3.19 3.56
C ILE A 176 14.44 -3.60 2.14
N LEU A 177 15.46 -4.45 1.98
CA LEU A 177 15.88 -4.96 0.66
C LEU A 177 14.76 -5.74 -0.04
N TYR A 178 14.02 -6.56 0.72
CA TYR A 178 12.86 -7.28 0.22
C TYR A 178 11.75 -6.32 -0.22
N MET A 179 11.39 -5.33 0.58
CA MET A 179 10.36 -4.35 0.23
C MET A 179 10.76 -3.56 -1.02
N LEU A 180 12.04 -3.20 -1.16
CA LEU A 180 12.55 -2.53 -2.36
C LEU A 180 12.51 -3.44 -3.58
N ALA A 181 12.96 -4.69 -3.47
CA ALA A 181 12.91 -5.63 -4.58
C ALA A 181 11.46 -5.92 -5.00
N MET A 182 10.56 -6.16 -4.05
CA MET A 182 9.17 -6.47 -4.34
C MET A 182 8.37 -5.27 -4.85
N SER A 183 8.69 -4.04 -4.43
CA SER A 183 8.03 -2.85 -5.00
C SER A 183 8.36 -2.69 -6.49
N LEU A 184 9.60 -3.01 -6.90
CA LEU A 184 9.99 -3.05 -8.31
C LEU A 184 9.32 -4.20 -9.06
N VAL A 185 9.35 -5.41 -8.49
CA VAL A 185 8.73 -6.61 -9.11
C VAL A 185 7.23 -6.41 -9.33
N LEU A 186 6.53 -5.77 -8.39
CA LEU A 186 5.07 -5.60 -8.42
C LEU A 186 4.62 -4.28 -9.07
N ALA A 187 5.55 -3.41 -9.48
CA ALA A 187 5.24 -2.08 -10.01
C ALA A 187 4.32 -2.12 -11.24
N THR A 188 4.40 -3.18 -12.05
CA THR A 188 3.60 -3.32 -13.28
C THR A 188 2.23 -3.97 -13.07
N VAL A 189 1.92 -4.48 -11.86
CA VAL A 189 0.62 -5.13 -11.55
C VAL A 189 -0.58 -4.23 -11.88
N PRO A 190 -0.62 -2.95 -11.44
CA PRO A 190 -1.78 -2.09 -11.72
C PRO A 190 -1.99 -1.86 -13.22
N TYR A 191 -0.91 -1.76 -13.98
CA TYR A 191 -0.95 -1.54 -15.42
C TYR A 191 -1.44 -2.78 -16.17
N ALA A 192 -0.91 -3.96 -15.83
CA ALA A 192 -1.36 -5.23 -16.40
C ALA A 192 -2.85 -5.50 -16.12
N LEU A 193 -3.37 -5.01 -15.01
CA LEU A 193 -4.78 -5.17 -14.65
C LEU A 193 -5.71 -4.29 -15.50
N VAL A 194 -5.30 -3.06 -15.77
CA VAL A 194 -6.13 -2.07 -16.46
C VAL A 194 -5.96 -2.15 -17.97
N VAL A 195 -4.71 -2.21 -18.46
CA VAL A 195 -4.36 -2.20 -19.88
C VAL A 195 -4.57 -3.58 -20.50
N ASP A 196 -4.03 -4.63 -19.88
CA ASP A 196 -4.16 -6.00 -20.40
C ASP A 196 -5.44 -6.70 -19.91
N VAL A 197 -6.28 -6.03 -19.12
CA VAL A 197 -7.56 -6.53 -18.60
C VAL A 197 -7.41 -7.88 -17.88
N LEU A 198 -6.29 -8.05 -17.17
CA LEU A 198 -6.02 -9.27 -16.41
C LEU A 198 -6.71 -9.26 -15.05
N GLY A 199 -7.16 -10.44 -14.60
CA GLY A 199 -7.60 -10.62 -13.21
C GLY A 199 -6.43 -10.49 -12.21
N PRO A 200 -6.71 -10.37 -10.90
CA PRO A 200 -5.71 -10.02 -9.87
C PRO A 200 -4.47 -10.94 -9.87
N ILE A 201 -4.71 -12.25 -9.88
CA ILE A 201 -3.63 -13.26 -9.88
C ILE A 201 -2.86 -13.22 -11.21
N GLY A 202 -3.57 -13.01 -12.33
CA GLY A 202 -2.99 -12.89 -13.66
C GLY A 202 -2.05 -11.68 -13.75
N ALA A 203 -2.49 -10.54 -13.22
CA ALA A 203 -1.69 -9.32 -13.18
C ALA A 203 -0.41 -9.49 -12.35
N VAL A 204 -0.48 -10.12 -11.17
CA VAL A 204 0.70 -10.45 -10.35
C VAL A 204 1.68 -11.36 -11.10
N LYS A 205 1.18 -12.42 -11.73
CA LYS A 205 2.02 -13.34 -12.52
C LYS A 205 2.66 -12.63 -13.73
N SER A 206 1.89 -11.80 -14.42
CA SER A 206 2.39 -11.00 -15.56
C SER A 206 3.53 -10.08 -15.11
N SER A 207 3.35 -9.40 -13.98
CA SER A 207 4.35 -8.50 -13.41
C SER A 207 5.65 -9.22 -13.01
N ILE A 208 5.55 -10.39 -12.37
CA ILE A 208 6.70 -11.24 -12.06
C ILE A 208 7.41 -11.71 -13.33
N ASN A 209 6.67 -12.13 -14.36
CA ASN A 209 7.24 -12.57 -15.63
C ASN A 209 7.94 -11.41 -16.36
N PHE A 210 7.34 -10.22 -16.36
CA PHE A 210 7.94 -9.01 -16.92
C PHE A 210 9.26 -8.67 -16.21
N PHE A 211 9.27 -8.65 -14.88
CA PHE A 211 10.51 -8.43 -14.13
C PHE A 211 11.55 -9.51 -14.44
N ASN A 212 11.11 -10.78 -14.52
CA ASN A 212 12.01 -11.88 -14.81
C ASN A 212 12.66 -11.82 -16.19
N TYR A 213 11.94 -11.30 -17.18
CA TYR A 213 12.44 -11.11 -18.54
C TYR A 213 13.40 -9.91 -18.65
N ASN A 214 13.17 -8.85 -17.86
CA ASN A 214 13.92 -7.59 -17.94
C ASN A 214 14.99 -7.42 -16.84
N LYS A 215 15.36 -8.47 -16.09
CA LYS A 215 16.32 -8.38 -14.96
C LYS A 215 17.62 -7.66 -15.31
N PHE A 216 18.14 -7.85 -16.52
CA PHE A 216 19.41 -7.24 -16.93
C PHE A 216 19.27 -5.75 -17.28
N ASP A 217 18.17 -5.34 -17.90
CA ASP A 217 17.94 -3.93 -18.26
C ASP A 217 17.59 -3.07 -17.03
N VAL A 218 16.88 -3.64 -16.04
CA VAL A 218 16.52 -2.94 -14.79
C VAL A 218 17.73 -2.70 -13.87
N PHE A 219 18.74 -3.58 -13.88
CA PHE A 219 19.95 -3.42 -13.06
C PHE A 219 21.06 -2.59 -13.74
N ILE A 220 21.05 -2.46 -15.07
CA ILE A 220 22.08 -1.72 -15.82
C ILE A 220 21.68 -0.25 -16.04
N TYR A 221 20.38 0.06 -16.09
CA TYR A 221 19.86 1.40 -16.42
C TYR A 221 18.94 2.05 -15.37
N GLY A 222 18.72 1.41 -14.22
CA GLY A 222 18.06 2.00 -13.04
C GLY A 222 19.06 2.72 -12.15
#